data_AF-A0A1H7WBL2-F1
#
_entry.id   AF-A0A1H7WBL2-F1
#
_cell.length_a   1.000
_cell.length_b   1.000
_cell.length_c   1.000
_cell.angle_alpha   90.00
_cell.angle_beta   90.00
_cell.angle_gamma   90.00
#
_symmetry.space_group_name_H-M   'P 1'
#
loop_
_entity.id
_entity.type
_entity.pdbx_description
1 polymer ?
#
loop_
_entity_poly.entity_id
_entity_poly.type
_entity_poly.pdbx_seq_one_letter_code
_entity_poly.pdbx_strand_id
1 'polypeptide(L)' 'MSKFPSVLFLLNVAQKRALLERHGYTLHADDAESDLDFTLAEDVANGAIPLQELENALDL' A
#
# COMPACT_ATOMS: atom_id res chain seq x y z
N MET A 1 8.17 -18.40 1.93
CA MET A 1 7.30 -17.82 0.90
C MET A 1 6.69 -16.57 1.49
N SER A 2 7.25 -15.39 1.23
CA SER A 2 6.58 -14.14 1.61
C SER A 2 5.24 -14.11 0.92
N LYS A 3 4.16 -14.24 1.71
CA LYS A 3 2.81 -14.01 1.22
C LYS A 3 2.71 -12.51 0.96
N PHE A 4 3.05 -12.09 -0.26
CA PHE A 4 2.63 -10.78 -0.74
C PHE A 4 1.10 -10.74 -0.54
N PRO A 5 0.56 -9.75 0.19
CA PRO A 5 -0.87 -9.60 0.31
C PRO A 5 -1.47 -9.48 -1.09
N SER A 6 -2.24 -10.47 -1.55
CA SER A 6 -2.88 -10.43 -2.86
C SER A 6 -3.80 -9.22 -3.02
N VAL A 7 -4.27 -8.68 -1.90
CA VAL A 7 -5.09 -7.47 -1.79
C VAL A 7 -4.38 -6.20 -2.30
N LEU A 8 -3.03 -6.14 -2.25
CA LEU A 8 -2.27 -5.00 -2.76
C LEU A 8 -2.44 -4.81 -4.27
N PHE A 9 -2.52 -5.91 -5.02
CA PHE A 9 -2.72 -5.89 -6.46
C PHE A 9 -4.12 -5.47 -6.88
N LEU A 10 -5.06 -5.37 -5.94
CA LEU A 10 -6.43 -4.94 -6.20
C LEU A 10 -6.62 -3.43 -5.99
N LEU A 11 -5.72 -2.78 -5.24
CA LEU A 11 -5.78 -1.35 -5.00
C LEU A 11 -5.34 -0.60 -6.27
N ASN A 12 -6.01 0.51 -6.58
CA ASN A 12 -5.54 1.43 -7.60
C ASN A 12 -4.44 2.36 -7.05
N VAL A 13 -3.72 3.05 -7.94
CA VAL A 13 -2.63 3.99 -7.57
C VAL A 13 -3.10 5.03 -6.54
N ALA A 14 -4.29 5.61 -6.70
CA ALA A 14 -4.77 6.64 -5.78
C ALA A 14 -5.01 6.08 -4.37
N GLN A 15 -5.57 4.87 -4.25
CA GLN A 15 -5.77 4.18 -2.97
C GLN A 15 -4.43 3.83 -2.31
N LYS A 16 -3.46 3.33 -3.08
CA LYS A 16 -2.09 3.03 -2.59
C LYS A 16 -1.42 4.30 -2.04
N ARG A 17 -1.50 5.40 -2.78
CA ARG A 17 -0.95 6.70 -2.37
C ARG A 17 -1.61 7.22 -1.10
N ALA A 18 -2.94 7.22 -1.05
CA ALA A 18 -3.68 7.71 0.11
C ALA A 18 -3.36 6.91 1.38
N LEU A 19 -3.15 5.59 1.25
CA LEU A 19 -2.76 4.76 2.37
C LEU A 19 -1.35 5.13 2.87
N LEU A 20 -0.37 5.20 1.98
CA LEU A 20 1.00 5.58 2.34
C LEU A 20 1.05 7.00 2.96
N GLU A 21 0.36 7.98 2.39
CA GLU A 21 0.32 9.35 2.92
C GLU A 21 -0.26 9.40 4.35
N ARG A 22 -1.27 8.57 4.65
CA ARG A 22 -1.83 8.43 6.02
C ARG A 22 -0.83 7.85 7.03
N HIS A 23 0.12 7.05 6.55
CA HIS A 23 1.21 6.48 7.34
C HIS A 23 2.46 7.38 7.35
N GLY A 24 2.35 8.61 6.86
CA GLY A 24 3.39 9.65 6.97
C GLY A 24 4.37 9.70 5.81
N TYR A 25 4.14 8.94 4.74
CA TYR A 25 4.96 9.02 3.54
C TYR A 25 4.70 10.34 2.79
N THR A 26 5.78 10.96 2.31
CA THR A 26 5.69 12.11 1.40
C THR A 26 5.98 11.59 -0.01
N LEU A 27 4.92 11.40 -0.80
CA LEU A 27 5.01 10.85 -2.14
C LEU A 27 5.15 11.95 -3.19
N HIS A 28 5.96 11.68 -4.21
CA HIS A 28 6.07 12.53 -5.39
C HIS A 28 5.00 12.16 -6.43
N ALA A 29 4.59 13.11 -7.27
CA ALA A 29 3.54 12.91 -8.27
C ALA A 29 3.96 11.91 -9.38
N ASP A 30 5.27 11.72 -9.55
CA ASP A 30 5.91 10.82 -10.51
C ASP A 30 6.36 9.48 -9.92
N ASP A 31 6.07 9.21 -8.64
CA ASP A 31 6.33 7.89 -8.05
C ASP A 31 5.61 6.81 -8.85
N ALA A 32 6.36 5.80 -9.29
CA ALA A 32 5.81 4.71 -10.06
C ALA A 32 4.93 3.83 -9.17
N GLU A 33 3.91 3.21 -9.77
CA GLU A 33 3.04 2.27 -9.04
C GLU A 33 3.82 1.13 -8.39
N SER A 34 4.89 0.66 -9.03
CA SER A 34 5.79 -0.36 -8.50
C SER A 34 6.48 0.04 -7.20
N ASP A 35 6.79 1.33 -7.04
CA ASP A 35 7.46 1.84 -5.84
C ASP A 35 6.49 1.91 -4.66
N LEU A 36 5.24 2.27 -4.95
CA LEU A 36 4.14 2.23 -3.98
C LEU A 36 3.85 0.78 -3.54
N ASP A 37 3.82 -0.15 -4.50
CA ASP A 37 3.60 -1.58 -4.23
C ASP A 37 4.71 -2.17 -3.37
N PHE A 38 5.96 -1.82 -3.66
CA PHE A 38 7.11 -2.29 -2.89
C PHE A 38 7.03 -1.78 -1.45
N THR A 39 6.80 -0.48 -1.27
CA THR A 39 6.73 0.16 0.06
C THR A 39 5.60 -0.43 0.89
N LEU A 40 4.39 -0.53 0.32
CA LEU A 40 3.24 -1.10 1.02
C LEU A 40 3.46 -2.58 1.37
N ALA A 41 4.07 -3.36 0.48
CA ALA A 41 4.35 -4.76 0.76
C ALA A 41 5.36 -4.92 1.90
N GLU A 42 6.39 -4.08 1.96
CA GLU A 42 7.36 -4.04 3.04
C GLU A 42 6.69 -3.65 4.37
N ASP A 43 5.90 -2.59 4.38
CA ASP A 43 5.21 -2.12 5.60
C ASP A 43 4.23 -3.14 6.16
N VAL A 44 3.51 -3.85 5.29
CA VAL A 44 2.58 -4.92 5.72
C VAL A 44 3.35 -6.13 6.22
N ALA A 45 4.46 -6.49 5.58
CA ALA A 45 5.32 -7.59 6.03
C ALA A 45 5.95 -7.28 7.40
N ASN A 46 6.29 -6.02 7.65
CA ASN A 46 6.83 -5.52 8.91
C ASN A 46 5.75 -5.26 9.98
N GLY A 47 4.46 -5.34 9.61
CA GLY A 47 3.34 -5.07 10.50
C GLY A 47 3.12 -3.59 10.82
N ALA A 48 3.76 -2.69 10.08
CA ALA A 48 3.56 -1.24 10.18
C ALA A 48 2.17 -0.84 9.63
N ILE A 49 1.74 -1.49 8.55
CA ILE A 49 0.40 -1.33 7.97
C ILE A 49 -0.38 -2.65 8.16
N PRO A 50 -1.47 -2.66 8.96
CA PRO A 50 -2.30 -3.84 9.10
C PRO A 50 -2.95 -4.24 7.77
N LEU A 51 -3.04 -5.55 7.51
CA LEU A 51 -3.72 -6.08 6.32
C LEU A 51 -5.17 -5.56 6.18
N GLN A 52 -5.87 -5.40 7.31
CA GLN A 52 -7.23 -4.86 7.35
C GLN A 52 -7.34 -3.46 6.75
N GLU A 53 -6.29 -2.63 6.86
CA GLU A 53 -6.31 -1.28 6.28
C GLU A 53 -6.25 -1.32 4.74
N LEU A 54 -5.55 -2.31 4.18
CA LEU A 54 -5.55 -2.54 2.74
C LEU A 54 -6.93 -2.99 2.25
N GLU A 55 -7.59 -3.88 2.99
CA GLU A 55 -8.94 -4.34 2.67
C GLU A 55 -9.95 -3.18 2.72
N ASN A 56 -9.89 -2.34 3.75
CA ASN A 56 -10.76 -1.18 3.88
C ASN A 56 -10.54 -0.14 2.77
N ALA A 57 -9.33 -0.06 2.21
CA ALA A 57 -9.03 0.85 1.11
C ALA A 57 -9.63 0.40 -0.23
N LEU A 58 -10.05 -0.88 -0.37
CA LEU A 58 -10.74 -1.38 -1.57
C LEU A 58 -12.22 -0.99 -1.62
N ASP A 59 -12.85 -0.85 -0.46
CA ASP A 59 -14.29 -0.55 -0.33
C ASP A 59 -14.62 0.95 -0.46
N LEU A 60 -13.60 1.80 -0.62
CA LEU A 60 -13.67 3.26 -0.79
C LEU A 60 -13.47 3.68 -2.25
#